data_AF-A0A969NKR9-F1
#
_entry.id   AF-A0A969NKR9-F1
#
_cell.length_a   1.000
_cell.length_b   1.000
_cell.length_c   1.000
_cell.angle_alpha   90.00
_cell.angle_beta   90.00
_cell.angle_gamma   90.00
#
_symmetry.space_group_name_H-M   'P 1'
#
loop_
_entity.id
_entity.type
_entity.pdbx_description
1 polymer ?
#
loop_
_entity_poly.entity_id
_entity_poly.type
_entity_poly.pdbx_seq_one_letter_code
_entity_poly.pdbx_strand_id
1 'polypeptide(L)'
;MDENGQVDRSKIEFLEDFYELLSKEVIIAYRGTFEKGVLSILAKNIETSVESSSVLRRKFFKMFLEFAQNIAHYSAEQVNTSETEKSGSGLLILKHSG
;
A
#
# COMPACT_ATOMS: atom_id res chain seq x y z
N MET A 1 -10.76 27.79 -29.08
CA MET A 1 -9.66 26.89 -29.49
C MET A 1 -9.52 25.95 -28.32
N ASP A 2 -10.18 24.82 -28.47
CA ASP A 2 -10.68 24.05 -27.33
C ASP A 2 -9.66 22.96 -27.02
N GLU A 3 -8.94 23.10 -25.91
CA GLU A 3 -7.97 22.12 -25.41
C GLU A 3 -8.68 20.98 -24.63
N ASN A 4 -9.82 20.52 -25.14
CA ASN A 4 -10.59 19.43 -24.54
C ASN A 4 -10.27 18.09 -25.21
N GLY A 5 -9.62 17.20 -24.46
CA GLY A 5 -10.17 15.85 -24.35
C GLY A 5 -9.49 14.68 -25.06
N GLN A 6 -8.19 14.71 -25.38
CA GLN A 6 -7.48 13.45 -25.57
C GLN A 6 -7.15 12.85 -24.20
N VAL A 7 -8.09 12.07 -23.66
CA VAL A 7 -7.79 11.20 -22.53
C VAL A 7 -6.69 10.26 -22.99
N ASP A 8 -5.54 10.35 -22.33
CA ASP A 8 -4.37 9.53 -22.62
C ASP A 8 -4.74 8.06 -22.45
N ARG A 9 -4.79 7.33 -23.56
CA ARG A 9 -5.20 5.92 -23.61
C ARG A 9 -4.37 5.05 -22.68
N SER A 10 -3.10 5.40 -22.46
CA SER A 10 -2.22 4.69 -21.52
C SER A 10 -2.67 4.84 -20.06
N LYS A 11 -3.28 5.98 -19.70
CA LYS A 11 -3.83 6.21 -18.35
C LYS A 11 -5.12 5.43 -18.14
N ILE A 12 -5.94 5.26 -19.18
CA ILE A 12 -7.15 4.44 -19.13
C ILE A 12 -6.76 2.98 -18.91
N GLU A 13 -5.85 2.47 -19.73
CA GLU A 13 -5.35 1.08 -19.63
C GLU A 13 -4.73 0.82 -18.24
N PHE A 14 -3.90 1.75 -17.73
CA PHE A 14 -3.37 1.66 -16.36
C PHE A 14 -4.47 1.63 -15.29
N LEU A 15 -5.51 2.44 -15.45
CA LEU A 15 -6.60 2.51 -14.48
C LEU A 15 -7.43 1.22 -14.49
N GLU A 16 -7.70 0.66 -15.67
CA GLU A 16 -8.37 -0.63 -15.83
C GLU A 16 -7.57 -1.77 -15.20
N ASP A 17 -6.27 -1.87 -15.47
CA ASP A 17 -5.37 -2.84 -14.86
C ASP A 17 -5.32 -2.70 -13.33
N PHE A 18 -5.29 -1.45 -12.85
CA PHE A 18 -5.30 -1.17 -11.42
C PHE A 18 -6.64 -1.58 -10.77
N TYR A 19 -7.77 -1.31 -11.41
CA TYR A 19 -9.07 -1.78 -10.95
C TYR A 19 -9.18 -3.29 -10.96
N GLU A 20 -8.66 -3.98 -11.97
CA GLU A 20 -8.64 -5.45 -11.99
C GLU A 20 -7.72 -6.03 -10.91
N LEU A 21 -6.61 -5.34 -10.63
CA LEU A 21 -5.73 -5.70 -9.51
C LEU A 21 -6.43 -5.53 -8.16
N LEU A 22 -7.27 -4.50 -8.01
CA LEU A 22 -8.05 -4.23 -6.80
C LEU A 22 -9.32 -5.08 -6.67
N SER A 23 -9.86 -5.63 -7.76
CA SER A 23 -11.07 -6.47 -7.75
C SER A 23 -10.81 -7.88 -7.22
N LYS A 24 -9.54 -8.28 -7.13
CA LYS A 24 -9.08 -9.50 -6.45
C LYS A 24 -9.04 -9.26 -4.93
N GLU A 25 -8.94 -10.31 -4.11
CA GLU A 25 -8.95 -10.23 -2.64
C GLU A 25 -7.73 -9.46 -2.08
N VAL A 26 -7.76 -8.13 -2.22
CA VAL A 26 -6.77 -7.20 -1.69
C VAL A 26 -7.00 -7.09 -0.20
N ILE A 27 -5.99 -7.50 0.55
CA ILE A 27 -5.98 -7.39 2.02
C ILE A 27 -5.62 -5.95 2.39
N ILE A 28 -4.62 -5.36 1.72
CA ILE A 28 -4.21 -3.96 1.88
C ILE A 28 -3.81 -3.38 0.53
N ALA A 29 -4.25 -2.15 0.25
CA ALA A 29 -3.60 -1.24 -0.68
C ALA A 29 -3.40 0.11 0.01
N TYR A 30 -2.14 0.54 0.14
CA TYR A 30 -1.78 1.79 0.79
C TYR A 30 -0.71 2.53 -0.02
N ARG A 31 -0.99 3.80 -0.36
CA ARG A 31 0.02 4.74 -0.87
C ARG A 31 0.12 5.93 0.07
N GLY A 32 1.34 6.23 0.49
CA GLY A 32 1.61 7.37 1.37
C GLY A 32 2.85 7.16 2.22
N THR A 33 2.99 7.99 3.25
CA THR A 33 4.11 7.98 4.20
C THR A 33 3.98 6.89 5.25
N PHE A 34 5.02 6.08 5.41
CA PHE A 34 5.04 4.94 6.33
C PHE A 34 5.40 5.39 7.76
N GLU A 35 4.57 6.25 8.35
CA GLU A 35 4.71 6.73 9.71
C GLU A 35 4.09 5.79 10.75
N LYS A 36 4.55 5.85 12.01
CA LYS A 36 4.16 4.92 13.09
C LYS A 36 2.65 4.77 13.26
N GLY A 37 1.89 5.87 13.14
CA GLY A 37 0.44 5.87 13.26
C GLY A 37 -0.24 5.05 12.16
N VAL A 38 0.13 5.30 10.90
CA VAL A 38 -0.35 4.54 9.75
C VAL A 38 0.00 3.07 9.87
N LEU A 39 1.26 2.76 10.22
CA LEU A 39 1.71 1.37 10.36
C LEU A 39 0.90 0.59 11.40
N SER A 40 0.54 1.25 12.51
CA SER A 40 -0.27 0.64 13.57
C SER A 40 -1.70 0.33 13.11
N ILE A 41 -2.30 1.21 12.30
CA ILE A 41 -3.63 0.99 11.73
C ILE A 41 -3.60 -0.16 10.72
N LEU A 42 -2.61 -0.17 9.82
CA LEU A 42 -2.46 -1.23 8.81
C LEU A 42 -2.19 -2.59 9.46
N ALA A 43 -1.33 -2.63 10.49
CA ALA A 43 -1.07 -3.83 11.30
C ALA A 43 -2.37 -4.43 11.86
N LYS A 44 -3.20 -3.59 12.50
CA LYS A 44 -4.48 -4.01 13.07
C LYS A 44 -5.45 -4.53 12.00
N ASN A 45 -5.48 -3.88 10.83
CA ASN A 45 -6.32 -4.33 9.71
C ASN A 45 -5.90 -5.73 9.21
N ILE A 46 -4.61 -6.05 9.11
CA ILE A 46 -4.16 -7.40 8.73
C ILE A 46 -4.62 -8.43 9.75
N GLU A 47 -4.54 -8.10 11.03
CA GLU A 47 -4.96 -9.01 12.08
C GLU A 47 -6.46 -9.32 12.03
N THR A 48 -7.29 -8.38 11.56
CA THR A 48 -8.74 -8.52 11.49
C THR A 48 -9.27 -9.01 10.14
N SER A 49 -8.63 -8.65 9.02
CA SER A 49 -9.15 -8.90 7.66
C SER A 49 -8.78 -10.28 7.11
N VAL A 50 -7.80 -10.95 7.70
CA VAL A 50 -7.37 -12.28 7.27
C VAL A 50 -8.10 -13.34 8.09
N GLU A 51 -9.29 -13.73 7.64
CA GLU A 51 -10.14 -14.79 8.23
C GLU A 51 -9.53 -16.20 8.12
N SER A 52 -8.48 -16.35 7.30
CA SER A 52 -7.78 -17.61 7.10
C SER A 52 -6.99 -18.08 8.34
N SER A 53 -6.43 -19.31 8.24
CA SER A 53 -5.66 -19.96 9.30
C SER A 53 -4.68 -18.99 10.00
N SER A 54 -4.50 -19.16 11.31
CA SER A 54 -3.60 -18.34 12.13
C SER A 54 -2.18 -18.24 11.58
N VAL A 55 -1.73 -19.25 10.83
CA VAL A 55 -0.43 -19.30 10.16
C VAL A 55 -0.34 -18.28 9.04
N LEU A 56 -1.38 -18.18 8.20
CA LEU A 56 -1.37 -17.29 7.03
C LEU A 56 -1.45 -15.81 7.46
N ARG A 57 -2.31 -15.50 8.44
CA ARG A 57 -2.36 -14.16 9.07
C ARG A 57 -0.99 -13.74 9.63
N ARG A 58 -0.31 -14.63 10.36
CA ARG A 58 1.03 -14.35 10.90
C ARG A 58 2.07 -14.13 9.80
N LYS A 59 1.97 -14.84 8.67
CA LYS A 59 2.85 -14.65 7.52
C LYS A 59 2.64 -13.28 6.88
N PHE A 60 1.40 -12.88 6.63
CA PHE A 60 1.07 -11.55 6.08
C PHE A 60 1.53 -10.42 7.00
N PHE A 61 1.29 -10.54 8.31
CA PHE A 61 1.72 -9.55 9.28
C PHE A 61 3.24 -9.35 9.29
N LYS A 62 4.01 -10.45 9.26
CA LYS A 62 5.47 -10.37 9.16
C LYS A 62 5.92 -9.70 7.88
N MET A 63 5.39 -10.12 6.72
CA MET A 63 5.74 -9.50 5.44
C MET A 63 5.42 -8.00 5.42
N PHE A 64 4.26 -7.61 5.95
CA PHE A 64 3.88 -6.21 6.11
C PHE A 64 4.91 -5.42 6.92
N LEU A 65 5.29 -5.90 8.11
CA LEU A 65 6.24 -5.19 8.96
C LEU A 65 7.59 -4.97 8.28
N GLU A 66 8.15 -6.02 7.67
CA GLU A 66 9.45 -5.95 6.99
C GLU A 66 9.41 -4.97 5.81
N PHE A 67 8.35 -5.02 4.99
CA PHE A 67 8.22 -4.10 3.85
C PHE A 67 7.96 -2.66 4.30
N ALA A 68 7.12 -2.47 5.31
CA ALA A 68 6.84 -1.17 5.87
C ALA A 68 8.12 -0.50 6.44
N GLN A 69 8.92 -1.26 7.19
CA GLN A 69 10.19 -0.78 7.72
C GLN A 69 11.17 -0.46 6.59
N ASN A 70 11.27 -1.33 5.58
CA ASN A 70 12.14 -1.07 4.43
C ASN A 70 11.76 0.22 3.71
N ILE A 71 10.47 0.48 3.48
CA ILE A 71 10.02 1.72 2.85
C ILE A 71 10.30 2.91 3.78
N ALA A 72 9.90 2.83 5.05
CA ALA A 72 10.08 3.91 6.02
C ALA A 72 11.55 4.36 6.13
N HIS A 73 12.50 3.42 6.11
CA HIS A 73 13.92 3.71 6.31
C HIS A 73 14.70 3.97 5.01
N TYR A 74 14.34 3.34 3.90
CA TYR A 74 15.18 3.30 2.70
C TYR A 74 14.51 3.82 1.42
N SER A 75 13.26 4.28 1.47
CA SER A 75 12.64 4.91 0.30
C SER A 75 13.44 6.12 -0.17
N ALA A 76 13.56 6.29 -1.49
CA ALA A 76 14.11 7.48 -2.10
C ALA A 76 13.22 8.71 -1.87
N GLU A 77 11.90 8.50 -1.73
CA GLU A 77 10.93 9.53 -1.41
C GLU A 77 10.80 9.63 0.11
N GLN A 78 11.42 10.65 0.73
CA GLN A 78 11.40 10.90 2.17
C GLN A 78 10.56 12.13 2.49
N VAL A 79 9.66 12.02 3.48
CA VAL A 79 8.76 13.09 3.91
C VAL A 79 9.01 13.41 5.38
N ASN A 80 9.02 14.70 5.74
CA ASN A 80 9.06 15.12 7.14
C ASN A 80 7.70 14.84 7.79
N THR A 81 7.67 13.96 8.78
CA THR A 81 6.44 13.65 9.55
C THR A 81 6.35 14.50 10.81
N SER A 82 7.46 15.07 11.26
CA SER A 82 7.55 16.09 12.31
C SER A 82 8.81 16.94 12.11
N GLU A 83 9.10 17.86 13.03
CA GLU A 83 10.33 18.67 12.99
C GLU A 83 11.62 17.82 13.05
N THR A 84 11.55 16.62 13.64
CA THR A 84 12.71 15.76 13.88
C THR A 84 12.61 14.38 13.24
N GLU A 85 11.43 13.97 12.78
CA GLU A 85 11.20 12.66 12.16
C GLU A 85 10.99 12.78 10.65
N LYS A 86 11.62 11.86 9.92
CA LYS A 86 11.39 11.61 8.50
C LYS A 86 10.95 10.16 8.33
N SER A 87 10.08 9.93 7.36
CA SER A 87 9.74 8.58 6.94
C SER A 87 9.58 8.52 5.42
N GLY A 88 9.91 7.35 4.89
CA GLY A 88 9.72 7.03 3.48
C GLY A 88 8.25 6.97 3.08
N SER A 89 7.98 7.46 1.87
CA SER A 89 6.72 7.33 1.17
C SER A 89 6.83 6.22 0.12
N GLY A 90 5.73 5.51 -0.12
CA GLY A 90 5.72 4.37 -1.02
C GLY A 90 4.33 3.85 -1.35
N LEU A 91 4.29 2.69 -2.01
CA LEU A 91 3.08 1.94 -2.30
C LEU A 91 3.27 0.52 -1.77
N LEU A 92 2.32 0.05 -0.95
CA LEU A 92 2.23 -1.33 -0.50
C LEU A 92 0.90 -1.93 -0.93
N ILE A 93 0.97 -3.05 -1.64
CA ILE A 93 -0.21 -3.85 -1.98
C ILE A 93 0.03 -5.28 -1.50
N LEU A 94 -0.84 -5.75 -0.61
CA LEU A 94 -0.88 -7.13 -0.16
C LEU A 94 -2.16 -7.77 -0.67
N LYS A 95 -2.00 -8.78 -1.52
CA LYS A 95 -3.10 -9.59 -2.05
C LYS A 95 -2.95 -11.03 -1.61
N HIS A 96 -4.08 -11.69 -1.43
CA HIS A 96 -4.13 -13.14 -1.36
C HIS A 96 -4.94 -13.64 -2.56
N SER A 97 -4.54 -14.78 -3.10
CA SER A 97 -5.34 -15.51 -4.07
C SER A 97 -5.55 -16.86 -3.41
N GLY A 98 -6.80 -17.15 -3.04
CA GLY A 98 -7.21 -18.49 -2.60
C GLY A 98 -7.01 -19.53 -3.69
#